data_AF-A0A3D2BPX2-F1
#
_entry.id   AF-A0A3D2BPX2-F1
#
_cell.length_a   1.000
_cell.length_b   1.000
_cell.length_c   1.000
_cell.angle_alpha   90.00
_cell.angle_beta   90.00
_cell.angle_gamma   90.00
#
_symmetry.space_group_name_H-M   'P 1'
#
loop_
_entity.id
_entity.type
_entity.pdbx_description
1 polymer ?
#
loop_
_entity_poly.entity_id
_entity_poly.type
_entity_poly.pdbx_seq_one_letter_code
_entity_poly.pdbx_strand_id
1 'polypeptide(L)' 'MTVIATWNVNSVRARLPRVLEWLDEFEPDVALLQELKATDETFPRLEIEDRGYNVEIHGQKNFNGVGI' A
#
# COMPACT_ATOMS: atom_id res chain seq x y z
N MET A 1 -19.03 -11.39 0.72
CA MET A 1 -18.11 -11.99 -0.27
C MET A 1 -16.82 -11.22 -0.14
N THR A 2 -15.70 -11.88 0.09
CA THR A 2 -14.41 -11.19 0.31
C THR A 2 -13.92 -10.54 -0.97
N VAL A 3 -13.58 -9.26 -0.90
CA VAL A 3 -13.01 -8.45 -1.98
C VAL A 3 -11.50 -8.35 -1.79
N ILE A 4 -10.76 -8.88 -2.75
CA ILE A 4 -9.30 -8.80 -2.78
C ILE A 4 -8.90 -7.99 -4.01
N ALA A 5 -8.13 -6.94 -3.80
CA ALA A 5 -7.67 -6.07 -4.87
C ALA A 5 -6.14 -6.12 -5.01
N THR A 6 -5.66 -5.78 -6.20
CA THR A 6 -4.24 -5.64 -6.47
C THR A 6 -3.94 -4.37 -7.26
N TRP A 7 -2.88 -3.67 -6.90
CA TRP A 7 -2.44 -2.47 -7.61
C TRP A 7 -0.90 -2.34 -7.60
N ASN A 8 -0.32 -2.27 -8.79
CA ASN A 8 1.03 -1.76 -8.98
C ASN A 8 1.02 -0.23 -8.87
N VAL A 9 1.49 0.29 -7.73
CA VAL A 9 1.43 1.72 -7.39
C VAL A 9 2.58 2.53 -7.98
N ASN A 10 3.64 1.86 -8.46
CA ASN A 10 4.86 2.48 -9.00
C ASN A 10 5.38 3.62 -8.10
N SER A 11 5.90 3.26 -6.92
CA SER A 11 6.29 4.10 -5.78
C SER A 11 5.11 4.56 -4.90
N VAL A 12 4.91 3.86 -3.78
CA VAL A 12 3.81 4.13 -2.82
C VAL A 12 3.86 5.55 -2.28
N ARG A 13 5.06 6.05 -1.91
CA ARG A 13 5.20 7.41 -1.38
C ARG A 13 4.83 8.49 -2.39
N ALA A 14 5.21 8.29 -3.66
CA ALA A 14 4.88 9.25 -4.71
C ALA A 14 3.38 9.25 -5.06
N ARG A 15 2.66 8.15 -4.74
CA ARG A 15 1.23 7.98 -5.01
C ARG A 15 0.39 7.97 -3.74
N LEU A 16 0.97 8.31 -2.57
CA LEU A 16 0.31 8.12 -1.28
C LEU A 16 -1.10 8.74 -1.23
N PRO A 17 -1.32 10.01 -1.65
CA PRO A 17 -2.67 10.58 -1.63
C PRO A 17 -3.69 9.75 -2.41
N ARG A 18 -3.28 9.17 -3.55
CA ARG A 18 -4.16 8.36 -4.41
C ARG A 18 -4.34 6.93 -3.88
N VAL A 19 -3.35 6.39 -3.18
CA VAL A 19 -3.49 5.12 -2.45
C VAL A 19 -4.51 5.27 -1.34
N LEU A 20 -4.43 6.35 -0.56
CA LEU A 20 -5.35 6.64 0.53
C LEU A 20 -6.78 6.88 0.01
N GLU A 21 -6.95 7.72 -1.01
CA GLU A 21 -8.23 7.94 -1.68
C GLU A 21 -8.84 6.61 -2.18
N TRP A 22 -8.04 5.76 -2.82
CA TRP A 22 -8.51 4.47 -3.31
C TRP A 22 -8.92 3.52 -2.18
N LEU A 23 -8.19 3.48 -1.05
CA LEU A 23 -8.58 2.69 0.11
C LEU A 23 -9.89 3.21 0.73
N ASP A 24 -10.08 4.53 0.79
CA ASP A 24 -11.29 5.16 1.34
C ASP A 24 -12.53 4.94 0.46
N GLU A 25 -12.36 4.92 -0.86
CA GLU A 25 -13.48 4.76 -1.79
C GLU A 25 -13.81 3.29 -2.11
N PHE A 26 -12.79 2.44 -2.26
CA PHE A 26 -12.97 1.06 -2.69
C PHE A 26 -13.11 0.08 -1.53
N GLU A 27 -12.57 0.41 -0.35
CA GLU A 27 -12.64 -0.37 0.89
C GLU A 27 -12.47 -1.90 0.69
N PRO A 28 -11.41 -2.39 0.01
CA PRO A 28 -11.22 -3.83 -0.17
C PRO A 28 -10.92 -4.51 1.17
N ASP A 29 -11.36 -5.75 1.36
CA ASP A 29 -11.01 -6.54 2.55
C ASP A 29 -9.49 -6.84 2.60
N VAL A 30 -8.84 -6.95 1.43
CA VAL A 30 -7.39 -7.16 1.29
C VAL A 30 -6.85 -6.35 0.10
N ALA A 31 -5.79 -5.57 0.31
CA ALA A 31 -5.13 -4.76 -0.72
C ALA A 31 -3.70 -5.24 -0.97
N LEU A 32 -3.42 -5.76 -2.16
CA LEU A 32 -2.08 -6.16 -2.56
C LEU A 32 -1.41 -5.04 -3.34
N LEU A 33 -0.31 -4.49 -2.83
CA LEU A 33 0.43 -3.40 -3.47
C LEU A 33 1.76 -3.90 -4.05
N GLN A 34 2.11 -3.45 -5.26
CA GLN A 34 3.40 -3.78 -5.91
C GLN A 34 4.15 -2.52 -6.35
N GLU A 35 5.46 -2.68 -6.56
CA GLU A 35 6.39 -1.58 -6.84
C GLU A 35 6.37 -0.50 -5.77
N LEU A 36 6.42 -0.90 -4.49
CA LEU A 36 6.45 0.06 -3.37
C LEU A 36 7.62 1.04 -3.46
N LYS A 37 8.80 0.57 -3.90
CA LYS A 37 10.05 1.36 -4.00
C LYS A 37 10.41 2.07 -2.68
N ALA A 38 10.06 1.43 -1.58
CA ALA A 38 10.23 1.89 -0.20
C ALA A 38 10.81 0.76 0.65
N THR A 39 11.62 1.13 1.65
CA THR A 39 12.02 0.27 2.77
C THR A 39 11.01 0.36 3.90
N ASP A 40 11.13 -0.50 4.91
CA ASP A 40 10.28 -0.50 6.11
C ASP A 40 10.22 0.87 6.78
N GLU A 41 11.35 1.58 6.89
CA GLU A 41 11.42 2.90 7.54
C GLU A 41 10.77 4.01 6.72
N THR A 42 10.60 3.80 5.41
CA THR A 42 10.07 4.83 4.50
C THR A 42 8.67 4.53 4.01
N PHE A 43 8.10 3.38 4.38
CA PHE A 43 6.74 3.03 4.00
C PHE A 43 5.73 3.84 4.84
N PRO A 44 4.66 4.38 4.24
CA PRO A 44 3.64 5.17 4.92
C PRO A 44 2.66 4.26 5.69
N ARG A 45 3.19 3.60 6.73
CA ARG A 45 2.48 2.59 7.52
C ARG A 45 1.32 3.22 8.29
N LEU A 46 1.59 4.30 9.01
CA LEU A 46 0.61 4.97 9.88
C LEU A 46 -0.59 5.46 9.06
N GLU A 47 -0.36 6.03 7.88
CA GLU A 47 -1.42 6.57 7.04
C GLU A 47 -2.39 5.48 6.52
N ILE A 48 -1.88 4.26 6.32
CA ILE A 48 -2.67 3.10 5.90
C ILE A 48 -3.33 2.43 7.12
N GLU A 49 -2.60 2.30 8.24
CA GLU A 49 -3.12 1.71 9.48
C GLU A 49 -4.22 2.57 10.13
N ASP A 50 -4.17 3.89 9.98
CA ASP A 50 -5.23 4.82 10.43
C ASP A 50 -6.59 4.56 9.76
N ARG A 51 -6.62 3.80 8.64
CA ARG A 51 -7.86 3.35 7.95
C ARG A 51 -8.33 1.97 8.41
N GLY A 52 -7.68 1.37 9.41
CA GLY A 52 -8.04 0.07 9.97
C GLY A 52 -7.42 -1.13 9.26
N TYR A 53 -6.49 -0.91 8.32
CA TYR A 53 -5.72 -1.98 7.69
C TYR A 53 -4.56 -2.40 8.58
N ASN A 54 -4.28 -3.70 8.66
CA ASN A 54 -2.98 -4.18 9.12
C ASN A 54 -2.05 -4.24 7.91
N VAL A 55 -0.79 -3.87 8.09
CA VAL A 55 0.16 -3.76 6.98
C VAL A 55 1.33 -4.70 7.18
N GLU A 56 1.68 -5.46 6.15
CA GLU A 56 2.99 -6.13 6.06
C GLU A 56 3.65 -5.86 4.72
N ILE A 57 4.95 -5.60 4.73
CA ILE A 57 5.70 -5.24 3.53
C ILE A 57 7.03 -5.96 3.43
N HIS A 58 7.52 -6.06 2.21
CA HIS A 58 8.91 -6.39 1.93
C HIS A 58 9.39 -5.55 0.75
N GLY A 59 10.35 -4.65 0.99
CA GLY A 59 10.76 -3.69 -0.01
C GLY A 59 12.17 -3.15 0.16
N GLN A 60 12.63 -2.46 -0.89
CA GLN A 60 13.93 -1.81 -0.93
C GLN A 60 13.81 -0.42 -1.57
N LYS A 61 14.84 0.40 -1.39
CA LYS A 61 14.90 1.74 -2.00
C LYS A 61 14.90 1.65 -3.54
N ASN A 62 14.14 2.53 -4.20
CA ASN A 62 14.07 2.77 -5.65
C ASN A 62 13.50 1.65 -6.54
N PHE A 63 13.48 0.39 -6.08
CA PHE A 63 13.09 -0.75 -6.91
C PHE A 63 12.10 -1.66 -6.18
N ASN A 64 11.29 -2.38 -6.97
CA ASN A 64 10.44 -3.48 -6.51
C ASN A 64 9.60 -3.13 -5.27
N GLY A 65 9.40 -4.11 -4.38
CA GLY A 65 8.66 -4.00 -3.14
C GLY A 65 7.21 -4.45 -3.28
N VAL A 66 6.72 -5.16 -2.27
CA VAL A 66 5.35 -5.67 -2.17
C VAL A 66 4.78 -5.38 -0.78
N GLY A 67 3.45 -5.22 -0.70
CA GLY A 67 2.73 -5.06 0.55
C GLY A 67 1.35 -5.72 0.51
N ILE A 68 0.84 -6.06 1.70
CA ILE A 68 -0.51 -6.56 1.96
C ILE A 68 -1.13 -5.80 3.13
#